data_AF-A0A957TMM7-F1
#
_entry.id   AF-A0A957TMM7-F1
#
_cell.length_a   1.000
_cell.length_b   1.000
_cell.length_c   1.000
_cell.angle_alpha   90.00
_cell.angle_beta   90.00
_cell.angle_gamma   90.00
#
_symmetry.space_group_name_H-M   'P 1'
#
loop_
_entity.id
_entity.type
_entity.pdbx_description
1 polymer ?
#
loop_
_entity_poly.entity_id
_entity_poly.type
_entity_poly.pdbx_seq_one_letter_code
_entity_poly.pdbx_strand_id
1 'polypeptide(L)'
;GADDEGLHVICAQMTQAFLEFSQQQGNDLITPRPEFLFPGLEPGDCWCICAARWQEALEAGVAPPVNLEGTHISALEFITLADLKAHAVADSDID
;
A
#
# COMPACT_ATOMS: atom_id res chain seq x y z
N GLY A 1 -12.41 -5.04 6.68
CA GLY A 1 -13.49 -5.48 7.59
C GLY A 1 -13.34 -6.97 7.87
N ALA A 2 -14.23 -7.59 8.65
CA ALA A 2 -14.17 -9.04 8.87
C ALA A 2 -14.29 -9.86 7.57
N ASP A 3 -14.93 -9.27 6.55
CA ASP A 3 -15.12 -9.89 5.23
C ASP A 3 -13.97 -9.58 4.23
N ASP A 4 -12.95 -8.82 4.65
CA ASP A 4 -11.78 -8.54 3.80
C ASP A 4 -10.67 -9.56 4.10
N GLU A 5 -10.79 -10.73 3.46
CA GLU A 5 -9.79 -11.80 3.55
C GLU A 5 -8.41 -11.36 3.05
N GLY A 6 -8.35 -10.34 2.20
CA GLY A 6 -7.11 -9.76 1.67
C GLY A 6 -6.38 -8.85 2.67
N LEU A 7 -7.03 -8.46 3.78
CA LEU A 7 -6.48 -7.56 4.80
C LEU A 7 -5.88 -6.28 4.21
N HIS A 8 -6.69 -5.52 3.47
CA HIS A 8 -6.34 -4.20 2.92
C HIS A 8 -6.29 -3.15 4.03
N VAL A 9 -5.29 -3.28 4.91
CA VAL A 9 -5.19 -2.53 6.17
C VAL A 9 -4.07 -1.49 6.18
N ILE A 10 -3.23 -1.46 5.15
CA ILE A 10 -2.13 -0.48 5.02
C ILE A 10 -2.52 0.55 3.97
N CYS A 11 -2.75 1.80 4.39
CA CYS A 11 -2.93 2.92 3.48
C CYS A 11 -1.57 3.40 3.03
N ALA A 12 -1.24 3.20 1.76
CA ALA A 12 0.06 3.55 1.19
C ALA A 12 -0.09 4.56 0.06
N GLN A 13 0.90 5.45 -0.05
CA GLN A 13 1.07 6.32 -1.22
C GLN A 13 1.86 5.58 -2.28
N MET A 14 1.24 5.36 -3.43
CA MET A 14 1.83 4.58 -4.52
C MET A 14 3.11 5.24 -5.03
N THR A 15 4.14 4.43 -5.27
CA THR A 15 5.37 4.85 -5.93
C THR A 15 5.51 4.09 -7.24
N GLN A 16 6.23 4.67 -8.20
CA GLN A 16 6.52 3.98 -9.46
C GLN A 16 7.18 2.61 -9.22
N ALA A 17 8.18 2.56 -8.33
CA ALA A 17 8.89 1.34 -7.98
C ALA A 17 7.97 0.27 -7.37
N PHE A 18 7.06 0.67 -6.47
CA PHE A 18 6.09 -0.26 -5.90
C PHE A 18 5.11 -0.77 -6.96
N LEU A 19 4.56 0.09 -7.81
CA LEU A 19 3.58 -0.29 -8.83
C LEU A 19 4.18 -1.28 -9.84
N GLU A 20 5.39 -1.02 -10.32
CA GLU A 20 6.12 -1.95 -11.20
C GLU A 20 6.41 -3.29 -10.51
N PHE A 21 6.88 -3.25 -9.26
CA PHE A 21 7.10 -4.46 -8.48
C PHE A 21 5.80 -5.26 -8.28
N SER A 22 4.72 -4.59 -7.90
CA SER A 22 3.41 -5.23 -7.66
C SER A 22 2.92 -5.94 -8.91
N GLN A 23 3.01 -5.28 -10.07
CA GLN A 23 2.65 -5.87 -11.36
C GLN A 23 3.51 -7.11 -11.67
N GLN A 24 4.82 -7.06 -11.42
CA GLN A 24 5.72 -8.20 -11.61
C GLN A 24 5.40 -9.37 -10.66
N GLN A 25 4.88 -9.10 -9.47
CA GLN A 25 4.38 -10.11 -8.52
C GLN A 25 2.95 -10.59 -8.84
N GLY A 26 2.37 -10.15 -9.96
CA GLY A 26 1.02 -10.54 -10.40
C GLY A 26 -0.12 -9.74 -9.76
N ASN A 27 0.19 -8.65 -9.05
CA ASN A 27 -0.78 -7.72 -8.49
C ASN A 27 -0.79 -6.42 -9.33
N ASP A 28 -1.46 -6.46 -10.48
CA ASP A 28 -1.52 -5.33 -11.40
C ASP A 28 -2.46 -4.23 -10.88
N LEU A 29 -1.86 -3.20 -10.27
CA LEU A 29 -2.56 -2.02 -9.80
C LEU A 29 -2.52 -0.85 -10.80
N ILE A 30 -1.84 -1.00 -11.95
CA ILE A 30 -1.67 0.07 -12.94
C ILE A 30 -2.80 0.02 -13.97
N THR A 31 -3.15 -1.17 -14.46
CA THR A 31 -4.12 -1.31 -15.56
C THR A 31 -5.54 -0.99 -15.08
N PRO A 32 -6.24 -0.02 -15.70
CA PRO A 32 -7.65 0.23 -15.41
C PRO A 32 -8.51 -1.00 -15.67
N ARG A 33 -9.44 -1.30 -14.75
CA ARG A 33 -10.45 -2.36 -14.89
C ARG A 33 -11.85 -1.76 -14.71
N PRO A 34 -12.43 -1.14 -15.76
CA PRO A 34 -13.75 -0.52 -15.70
C PRO A 34 -14.86 -1.48 -15.26
N GLU A 35 -14.72 -2.77 -15.58
CA GLU A 35 -15.63 -3.84 -15.13
C GLU A 35 -15.70 -4.00 -13.61
N PHE A 36 -14.68 -3.54 -12.89
CA PHE A 36 -14.60 -3.51 -11.42
C PHE A 36 -14.61 -2.09 -10.85
N LEU A 37 -14.88 -1.07 -11.69
CA LEU A 37 -14.79 0.35 -11.32
C LEU A 37 -13.40 0.74 -10.76
N PHE A 38 -12.35 0.03 -11.19
CA PHE A 38 -10.99 0.32 -10.79
C PHE A 38 -10.31 1.19 -11.85
N PRO A 39 -9.90 2.43 -11.53
CA PRO A 39 -9.33 3.34 -12.51
C PRO A 39 -7.89 3.01 -12.91
N GLY A 40 -7.21 2.11 -12.19
CA GLY A 40 -5.74 2.03 -12.21
C GLY A 40 -5.13 3.12 -11.31
N LEU A 41 -3.94 2.86 -10.79
CA LEU A 41 -3.24 3.77 -9.88
C LEU A 41 -1.99 4.36 -10.54
N GLU A 42 -1.69 5.59 -10.15
CA GLU A 42 -0.50 6.33 -10.54
C GLU A 42 0.37 6.65 -9.30
N PRO A 43 1.67 6.96 -9.48
CA PRO A 43 2.50 7.44 -8.38
C PRO A 43 1.88 8.68 -7.72
N GLY A 44 1.79 8.66 -6.38
CA GLY A 44 1.16 9.71 -5.58
C GLY A 44 -0.26 9.37 -5.11
N ASP A 45 -0.95 8.42 -5.74
CA ASP A 45 -2.27 7.97 -5.28
C ASP A 45 -2.18 7.29 -3.91
N CYS A 46 -3.16 7.56 -3.04
CA CYS A 46 -3.30 6.86 -1.78
C CYS A 46 -4.25 5.67 -1.94
N TRP A 47 -3.79 4.46 -1.61
CA TRP A 47 -4.58 3.25 -1.75
C TRP A 47 -4.33 2.28 -0.60
N CYS A 48 -5.39 1.64 -0.12
CA CYS A 48 -5.27 0.58 0.87
C CYS A 48 -4.84 -0.72 0.19
N ILE A 49 -3.72 -1.29 0.63
CA ILE A 49 -3.18 -2.54 0.11
C ILE A 49 -3.12 -3.61 1.20
N CYS A 50 -3.09 -4.87 0.76
CA CYS A 50 -2.91 -6.02 1.63
C CYS A 50 -1.62 -5.90 2.47
N ALA A 51 -1.70 -6.24 3.76
CA ALA A 51 -0.50 -6.26 4.62
C ALA A 51 0.61 -7.15 4.05
N ALA A 52 0.26 -8.32 3.52
CA ALA A 52 1.22 -9.22 2.87
C ALA A 52 1.91 -8.60 1.65
N ARG A 53 1.18 -7.83 0.83
CA ARG A 53 1.75 -7.17 -0.36
C ARG A 53 2.69 -6.04 -0.01
N TRP A 54 2.40 -5.32 1.07
CA TRP A 54 3.34 -4.33 1.59
C TRP A 54 4.60 -4.99 2.17
N GLN A 55 4.46 -6.11 2.91
CA GLN A 55 5.59 -6.88 3.44
C GLN A 55 6.52 -7.40 2.32
N GLU A 56 5.95 -7.97 1.25
CA GLU A 56 6.72 -8.42 0.08
C GLU A 56 7.53 -7.27 -0.54
N ALA A 57 6.92 -6.08 -0.64
CA ALA A 57 7.59 -4.90 -1.15
C ALA A 57 8.69 -4.39 -0.19
N LEU A 58 8.48 -4.49 1.13
CA LEU A 58 9.50 -4.16 2.14
C LEU A 58 10.72 -5.06 1.98
N GLU A 59 10.52 -6.37 1.88
CA GLU A 59 11.59 -7.36 1.69
C GLU A 59 12.35 -7.14 0.38
N ALA A 60 11.66 -6.67 -0.66
CA ALA A 60 12.25 -6.28 -1.94
C ALA A 60 12.89 -4.88 -1.94
N GLY A 61 12.80 -4.12 -0.86
CA GLY A 61 13.38 -2.77 -0.73
C GLY A 61 12.64 -1.68 -1.52
N VAL A 62 11.38 -1.91 -1.87
CA VAL A 62 10.53 -1.01 -2.67
C VAL A 62 9.18 -0.73 -2.00
N ALA A 63 9.09 -0.88 -0.68
CA ALA A 63 7.89 -0.57 0.08
C ALA A 63 7.45 0.89 -0.16
N PRO A 64 6.17 1.12 -0.51
CA PRO A 64 5.65 2.47 -0.67
C PRO A 64 5.49 3.18 0.68
N PRO A 65 5.56 4.52 0.72
CA PRO A 65 5.28 5.28 1.92
C PRO A 65 3.89 4.98 2.49
N VAL A 66 3.77 5.03 3.82
CA VAL A 66 2.56 4.67 4.56
C VAL A 66 1.93 5.91 5.18
N ASN A 67 0.63 6.10 4.96
CA ASN A 67 -0.17 7.00 5.77
C ASN A 67 -0.57 6.27 7.05
N LEU A 68 0.10 6.60 8.15
CA LEU A 68 -0.12 5.96 9.46
C LEU A 68 -1.53 6.21 10.00
N GLU A 69 -2.11 7.40 9.78
CA GLU A 69 -3.46 7.73 10.25
C GLU A 69 -4.54 6.96 9.46
N GLY A 70 -4.26 6.67 8.20
CA GLY A 70 -5.12 5.84 7.34
C GLY A 70 -4.89 4.33 7.47
N THR A 71 -3.90 3.89 8.24
CA THR A 71 -3.53 2.48 8.39
C THR A 71 -4.23 1.87 9.60
N HIS A 72 -4.93 0.76 9.39
CA HIS A 72 -5.67 0.09 10.46
C HIS A 72 -4.71 -0.64 11.41
N ILE A 73 -5.03 -0.65 12.71
CA ILE A 73 -4.15 -1.18 13.77
C ILE A 73 -3.80 -2.67 13.58
N SER A 74 -4.67 -3.45 12.93
CA SER A 74 -4.41 -4.87 12.63
C SER A 74 -3.24 -5.09 11.67
N ALA A 75 -2.74 -4.05 10.99
CA ALA A 75 -1.47 -4.13 10.25
C ALA A 75 -0.31 -4.59 11.16
N LEU A 76 -0.38 -4.27 12.46
CA LEU A 76 0.63 -4.65 13.45
C LEU A 76 0.69 -6.15 13.77
N GLU A 77 -0.29 -6.93 13.32
CA GLU A 77 -0.24 -8.40 13.38
C GLU A 77 0.73 -8.99 12.36
N PHE A 78 1.09 -8.21 11.32
CA PHE A 78 1.92 -8.65 10.20
C PHE A 78 3.21 -7.85 10.06
N ILE A 79 3.14 -6.54 10.30
CA ILE A 79 4.23 -5.57 10.10
C ILE A 79 4.57 -4.90 11.42
N THR A 80 5.85 -4.65 11.70
CA THR A 80 6.21 -3.93 12.91
C THR A 80 5.86 -2.44 12.82
N LEU A 81 5.50 -1.82 13.94
CA LEU A 81 5.28 -0.37 14.00
C LEU A 81 6.55 0.41 13.61
N ALA A 82 7.73 -0.15 13.86
CA ALA A 82 8.99 0.48 13.49
C ALA A 82 9.14 0.57 11.97
N ASP A 83 8.83 -0.50 11.25
CA ASP A 83 8.88 -0.52 9.78
C ASP A 83 7.86 0.43 9.17
N LEU A 84 6.63 0.43 9.69
CA LEU A 84 5.60 1.37 9.25
C LEU A 84 6.01 2.83 9.47
N LYS A 85 6.62 3.15 10.61
CA LYS A 85 7.13 4.51 10.91
C LYS A 85 8.32 4.89 10.06
N ALA A 86 9.22 3.95 9.77
CA ALA A 86 10.39 4.20 8.91
C ALA A 86 9.98 4.57 7.47
N HIS A 87 8.77 4.15 7.06
CA HIS A 87 8.20 4.43 5.76
C HIS A 87 7.02 5.40 5.84
N ALA A 88 6.82 6.13 6.93
CA ALA A 88 5.72 7.09 7.00
C ALA A 88 5.83 8.13 5.88
N VAL A 89 4.71 8.52 5.27
CA VAL A 89 4.68 9.70 4.40
C VAL A 89 5.27 10.89 5.18
N ALA A 90 6.17 11.65 4.55
CA ALA A 90 6.62 12.89 5.15
C ALA A 90 5.41 13.81 5.27
N ASP A 91 5.17 14.39 6.44
CA ASP A 91 4.21 15.48 6.63
C ASP A 91 4.58 16.60 5.66
N SER A 92 3.99 16.56 4.48
CA SER A 92 4.07 17.60 3.47
C SER A 92 2.69 18.24 3.47
N ASP A 93 2.59 19.23 4.35
CA ASP A 93 1.66 20.34 4.32
C ASP A 93 0.17 19.94 4.24
N ILE A 94 -0.39 19.68 5.43
CA ILE A 94 -1.76 20.09 5.72
C ILE A 94 -1.77 21.63 5.60
N ASP A 95 -2.20 22.13 4.45
CA ASP A 95 -2.72 23.50 4.29
C ASP A 95 -4.22 23.44 3.94
#